data_AF-A0A659S0D5-F1
#
_entry.id   AF-A0A659S0D5-F1
#
_cell.length_a   1.000
_cell.length_b   1.000
_cell.length_c   1.000
_cell.angle_alpha   90.00
_cell.angle_beta   90.00
_cell.angle_gamma   90.00
#
_symmetry.space_group_name_H-M   'P 1'
#
loop_
_entity.id
_entity.type
_entity.pdbx_description
1 polymer ?
#
loop_
_entity_poly.entity_id
_entity_poly.type
_entity_poly.pdbx_seq_one_letter_code
_entity_poly.pdbx_strand_id
1 'polypeptide(L)'
;PDSAPVTKAMALRQAGNRQLQPKPEDDSRVSASLRSAIQKSGMVLLDDFGDIVLKTADLCAAEDECVRLKNALVNLGNSKDWNALVKRANAGKLDGVNVLLRPVSAESLENLVTTSTAPFISRETARAAPSRKSPAPGGFLIASDEGSELVDQAWPSTPLYDYPAQEQWSAFQRLAQTLMQTPFSAEGIVTSVYTDANGTQHISLHRIPDKSGWWRYLGTTLLMLAMIVSAVYNGIQAFRRYQRHRTRMADIQEYYENCLNPRLTVSPENLI
;
A
#
# COMPACT_ATOMS: atom_id res chain seq x y z
N PRO A 1 -10.54 14.19 -4.25
CA PRO A 1 -9.87 15.12 -3.32
C PRO A 1 -9.21 16.20 -4.16
N ASP A 2 -9.47 17.46 -3.83
CA ASP A 2 -8.95 18.60 -4.57
C ASP A 2 -8.00 19.39 -3.67
N SER A 3 -6.82 19.71 -4.19
CA SER A 3 -5.85 20.52 -3.47
C SER A 3 -5.30 21.59 -4.40
N ALA A 4 -5.58 22.84 -4.05
CA ALA A 4 -5.10 24.02 -4.77
C ALA A 4 -3.58 23.98 -5.09
N PRO A 5 -2.67 23.64 -4.15
CA PRO A 5 -1.25 23.53 -4.45
C PRO A 5 -0.91 22.45 -5.49
N VAL A 6 -1.58 21.29 -5.46
CA VAL A 6 -1.33 20.23 -6.45
C VAL A 6 -1.89 20.62 -7.81
N THR A 7 -3.07 21.22 -7.86
CA THR A 7 -3.63 21.75 -9.12
C THR A 7 -2.70 22.79 -9.76
N LYS A 8 -2.15 23.72 -8.96
CA LYS A 8 -1.15 24.70 -9.44
C LYS A 8 0.14 24.02 -9.91
N ALA A 9 0.65 23.03 -9.17
CA ALA A 9 1.85 22.28 -9.54
C ALA A 9 1.67 21.49 -10.84
N MET A 10 0.52 20.82 -11.01
CA MET A 10 0.16 20.12 -12.24
C MET A 10 0.00 21.09 -13.41
N ALA A 11 -0.65 22.24 -13.20
CA ALA A 11 -0.82 23.26 -14.23
C ALA A 11 0.52 23.84 -14.72
N LEU A 12 1.47 24.12 -13.81
CA LEU A 12 2.82 24.57 -14.17
C LEU A 12 3.56 23.51 -15.00
N ARG A 13 3.51 22.25 -14.57
CA ARG A 13 4.12 21.15 -15.31
C ARG A 13 3.50 20.96 -16.70
N GLN A 14 2.17 21.00 -16.79
CA GLN A 14 1.45 20.88 -18.07
C GLN A 14 1.80 22.03 -19.01
N ALA A 15 1.86 23.27 -18.51
CA ALA A 15 2.27 24.42 -19.30
C ALA A 15 3.72 24.30 -19.79
N GLY A 16 4.65 23.90 -18.91
CA GLY A 16 6.04 23.64 -19.28
C GLY A 16 6.17 22.53 -20.33
N ASN A 17 5.51 21.39 -20.12
CA ASN A 17 5.57 20.26 -21.05
C ASN A 17 4.95 20.61 -22.41
N ARG A 18 3.81 21.31 -22.43
CA ARG A 18 3.16 21.75 -23.68
C ARG A 18 4.07 22.65 -24.52
N GLN A 19 4.82 23.54 -23.88
CA GLN A 19 5.69 24.47 -24.60
C GLN A 19 7.04 23.84 -24.98
N LEU A 20 7.58 22.95 -24.16
CA LEU A 20 8.89 22.31 -24.40
C LEU A 20 8.81 21.11 -25.35
N GLN A 21 7.70 20.37 -25.30
CA GLN A 21 7.41 19.21 -26.15
C GLN A 21 6.04 19.35 -26.83
N PRO A 22 5.88 20.32 -27.75
CA PRO A 22 4.59 20.60 -28.37
C PRO A 22 4.11 19.42 -29.22
N LYS A 23 2.85 19.02 -29.01
CA LYS A 23 2.15 18.06 -29.86
C LYS A 23 1.58 18.77 -31.09
N PRO A 24 1.35 18.07 -32.21
CA PRO A 24 0.82 18.67 -33.44
C PRO A 24 -0.57 19.31 -33.27
N GLU A 25 -1.31 18.94 -32.22
CA GLU A 25 -2.65 19.45 -31.90
C GLU A 25 -2.66 20.67 -30.96
N ASP A 26 -1.50 21.09 -30.44
CA ASP A 26 -1.44 22.21 -29.50
C ASP A 26 -1.62 23.55 -30.23
N ASP A 27 -2.71 24.26 -29.91
CA ASP A 27 -2.93 25.66 -30.32
C ASP A 27 -1.77 26.50 -29.82
N SER A 28 -0.91 26.92 -30.74
CA SER A 28 0.24 27.75 -30.42
C SER A 28 0.11 29.06 -31.19
N ARG A 29 0.53 30.15 -30.54
CA ARG A 29 0.39 31.54 -31.04
C ARG A 29 1.24 31.82 -32.29
N VAL A 30 1.97 30.83 -32.79
CA VAL A 30 2.93 30.93 -33.90
C VAL A 30 2.43 30.11 -35.10
N SER A 31 2.77 30.50 -36.32
CA SER A 31 2.41 29.72 -37.52
C SER A 31 3.09 28.33 -37.51
N ALA A 32 2.37 27.31 -37.96
CA ALA A 32 2.87 25.92 -38.01
C ALA A 32 4.15 25.79 -38.85
N SER A 33 4.32 26.64 -39.88
CA SER A 33 5.52 26.68 -40.72
C SER A 33 6.76 27.17 -40.00
N LEU A 34 6.65 28.22 -39.15
CA LEU A 34 7.77 28.75 -38.38
C LEU A 34 8.19 27.76 -37.27
N ARG A 35 7.21 27.10 -36.65
CA ARG A 35 7.46 26.06 -35.64
C ARG A 35 8.18 24.84 -36.25
N SER A 36 7.73 24.39 -37.42
CA SER A 36 8.38 23.31 -38.16
C SER A 36 9.83 23.66 -38.55
N ALA A 37 10.08 24.90 -39.00
CA ALA A 37 11.42 25.36 -39.34
C ALA A 37 12.35 25.42 -38.11
N ILE A 38 11.84 25.87 -36.97
CA ILE A 38 12.59 25.91 -35.70
C ILE A 38 12.87 24.50 -35.16
N GLN A 39 11.90 23.58 -35.21
CA GLN A 39 12.14 22.19 -34.85
C GLN A 39 13.15 21.51 -35.78
N LYS A 40 13.09 21.77 -37.09
CA LYS A 40 14.09 21.29 -38.06
C LYS A 40 15.50 21.85 -37.78
N SER A 41 15.58 23.05 -37.19
CA SER A 41 16.85 23.63 -36.74
C SER A 41 17.34 23.07 -35.39
N GLY A 42 16.60 22.14 -34.78
CA GLY A 42 16.95 21.52 -33.49
C GLY A 42 16.82 22.49 -32.31
N MET A 43 16.03 23.55 -32.42
CA MET A 43 15.77 24.51 -31.35
C MET A 43 14.33 24.37 -30.85
N VAL A 44 14.11 24.68 -29.56
CA VAL A 44 12.81 24.65 -28.90
C VAL A 44 12.34 26.08 -28.67
N LEU A 45 11.10 26.39 -29.06
CA LEU A 45 10.50 27.70 -28.92
C LEU A 45 9.50 27.68 -27.77
N LEU A 46 9.68 28.55 -26.78
CA LEU A 46 8.63 28.86 -25.81
C LEU A 46 7.82 30.03 -26.36
N ASP A 47 6.57 29.75 -26.68
CA ASP A 47 5.63 30.70 -27.28
C ASP A 47 4.82 31.48 -26.23
N ASP A 48 4.76 31.00 -24.99
CA ASP A 48 4.12 31.69 -23.86
C ASP A 48 4.98 31.59 -22.59
N PHE A 49 6.15 32.21 -22.65
CA PHE A 49 7.05 32.31 -21.51
C PHE A 49 6.41 33.01 -20.30
N GLY A 50 5.47 33.95 -20.55
CA GLY A 50 4.72 34.65 -19.53
C GLY A 50 3.88 33.70 -18.66
N ASP A 51 3.18 32.75 -19.28
CA ASP A 51 2.36 31.77 -18.57
C ASP A 51 3.19 30.89 -17.60
N ILE A 52 4.38 30.44 -18.01
CA ILE A 52 5.28 29.67 -17.13
C ILE A 52 5.71 30.50 -15.92
N VAL A 53 6.03 31.79 -16.12
CA VAL A 53 6.41 32.71 -15.04
C VAL A 53 5.24 32.91 -14.07
N LEU A 54 4.02 33.16 -14.57
CA LEU A 54 2.84 33.38 -13.74
C LEU A 54 2.45 32.14 -12.95
N LYS A 55 2.41 30.96 -13.58
CA LYS A 55 2.13 29.70 -12.87
C LYS A 55 3.21 29.36 -11.85
N THR A 56 4.47 29.73 -12.10
CA THR A 56 5.55 29.57 -11.11
C THR A 56 5.36 30.53 -9.93
N ALA A 57 4.93 31.78 -10.17
CA ALA A 57 4.62 32.74 -9.12
C ALA A 57 3.44 32.27 -8.25
N ASP A 58 2.42 31.69 -8.88
CA ASP A 58 1.23 31.18 -8.18
C ASP A 58 1.52 29.97 -7.28
N LEU A 59 2.47 29.11 -7.67
CA LEU A 59 2.87 27.94 -6.90
C LEU A 59 3.91 28.28 -5.82
N CYS A 60 4.93 29.07 -6.17
CA CYS A 60 6.10 29.34 -5.34
C CYS A 60 6.03 30.74 -4.72
N ALA A 61 5.00 30.96 -3.90
CA ALA A 61 4.68 32.28 -3.35
C ALA A 61 5.70 32.77 -2.32
N ALA A 62 6.32 31.86 -1.55
CA ALA A 62 7.34 32.21 -0.57
C ALA A 62 8.69 32.47 -1.24
N GLU A 63 9.52 33.35 -0.65
CA GLU A 63 10.81 33.73 -1.24
C GLU A 63 11.80 32.56 -1.33
N ASP A 64 11.76 31.65 -0.37
CA ASP A 64 12.60 30.46 -0.25
C ASP A 64 12.12 29.27 -1.09
N GLU A 65 10.90 29.34 -1.65
CA GLU A 65 10.37 28.30 -2.52
C GLU A 65 10.88 28.45 -3.96
N CYS A 66 11.24 27.30 -4.57
CA CYS A 66 11.60 27.19 -5.98
C CYS A 66 12.76 28.10 -6.43
N VAL A 67 13.70 28.43 -5.54
CA VAL A 67 14.82 29.37 -5.81
C VAL A 67 15.56 29.05 -7.11
N ARG A 68 15.87 27.77 -7.34
CA ARG A 68 16.58 27.34 -8.57
C ARG A 68 15.75 27.63 -9.83
N LEU A 69 14.46 27.34 -9.81
CA LEU A 69 13.54 27.59 -10.91
C LEU A 69 13.36 29.10 -11.15
N LYS A 70 13.15 29.88 -10.09
CA LYS A 70 13.05 31.35 -10.18
C LYS A 70 14.29 31.96 -10.81
N ASN A 71 15.48 31.54 -10.38
CA ASN A 71 16.74 32.04 -10.94
C ASN A 71 16.92 31.66 -12.41
N ALA A 72 16.57 30.43 -12.80
CA ALA A 72 16.61 30.01 -14.19
C ALA A 72 15.67 30.86 -15.07
N LEU A 73 14.44 31.11 -14.60
CA LEU A 73 13.47 31.95 -15.32
C LEU A 73 13.91 33.42 -15.41
N VAL A 74 14.52 33.98 -14.35
CA VAL A 74 15.06 35.35 -14.38
C VAL A 74 16.16 35.49 -15.43
N ASN A 75 17.05 34.51 -15.52
CA ASN A 75 18.13 34.48 -16.51
C ASN A 75 17.57 34.32 -17.94
N LEU A 76 16.58 33.45 -18.14
CA LEU A 76 15.93 33.25 -19.44
C LEU A 76 15.13 34.47 -19.90
N GLY A 77 14.46 35.14 -18.96
CA GLY A 77 13.66 36.34 -19.22
C GLY A 77 14.46 37.63 -19.29
N ASN A 78 15.79 37.57 -19.14
CA ASN A 78 16.69 38.73 -19.07
C ASN A 78 16.16 39.84 -18.13
N SER A 79 15.71 39.43 -16.93
CA SER A 79 15.18 40.33 -15.91
C SER A 79 16.21 40.56 -14.80
N LYS A 80 16.09 41.68 -14.08
CA LYS A 80 16.97 42.00 -12.95
C LYS A 80 16.71 41.08 -11.74
N ASP A 81 15.44 40.81 -11.47
CA ASP A 81 14.98 40.05 -10.31
C ASP A 81 13.63 39.38 -10.60
N TRP A 82 13.25 38.44 -9.73
CA TRP A 82 12.00 37.68 -9.83
C TRP A 82 10.77 38.59 -9.82
N ASN A 83 10.74 39.59 -8.93
CA ASN A 83 9.59 40.48 -8.81
C ASN A 83 9.43 41.36 -10.05
N ALA A 84 10.53 41.86 -10.62
CA ALA A 84 10.51 42.56 -11.90
C ALA A 84 10.01 41.66 -13.05
N LEU A 85 10.40 40.38 -13.06
CA LEU A 85 9.96 39.42 -14.09
C LEU A 85 8.45 39.17 -14.00
N VAL A 86 7.95 38.88 -12.80
CA VAL A 86 6.51 38.65 -12.55
C VAL A 86 5.69 39.89 -12.88
N LYS A 87 6.18 41.09 -12.56
CA LYS A 87 5.50 42.35 -12.92
C LYS A 87 5.42 42.55 -14.43
N ARG A 88 6.45 42.16 -15.18
CA ARG A 88 6.42 42.19 -16.65
C ARG A 88 5.45 41.17 -17.22
N ALA A 89 5.40 39.97 -16.65
CA ALA A 89 4.46 38.92 -17.03
C ALA A 89 3.01 39.38 -16.82
N ASN A 90 2.69 39.91 -15.65
CA ASN A 90 1.35 40.44 -15.32
C ASN A 90 0.93 41.63 -16.19
N ALA A 91 1.89 42.44 -16.65
CA ALA A 91 1.62 43.56 -17.53
C ALA A 91 1.45 43.15 -19.01
N GLY A 92 1.45 41.86 -19.33
CA GLY A 92 1.41 41.35 -20.71
C GLY A 92 2.67 41.69 -21.52
N LYS A 93 3.73 42.21 -20.89
CA LYS A 93 4.97 42.61 -21.59
C LYS A 93 5.83 41.41 -22.01
N LEU A 94 5.43 40.21 -21.61
CA LEU A 94 6.03 38.94 -22.05
C LEU A 94 5.19 38.26 -23.14
N ASP A 95 4.00 38.76 -23.47
CA ASP A 95 3.21 38.28 -24.60
C ASP A 95 3.93 38.64 -25.90
N GLY A 96 4.50 37.63 -26.56
CA GLY A 96 5.31 37.78 -27.78
C GLY A 96 6.83 37.67 -27.57
N VAL A 97 7.29 37.46 -26.32
CA VAL A 97 8.69 37.10 -26.06
C VAL A 97 8.86 35.61 -26.32
N ASN A 98 9.30 35.32 -27.54
CA ASN A 98 9.66 33.98 -27.97
C ASN A 98 11.05 33.63 -27.46
N VAL A 99 11.14 32.73 -26.46
CA VAL A 99 12.43 32.26 -25.95
C VAL A 99 12.86 31.04 -26.74
N LEU A 100 14.04 31.14 -27.36
CA LEU A 100 14.61 30.06 -28.15
C LEU A 100 15.66 29.32 -27.32
N LEU A 101 15.41 28.05 -27.05
CA LEU A 101 16.27 27.20 -26.25
C LEU A 101 16.94 26.14 -27.11
N ARG A 102 18.17 25.80 -26.75
CA ARG A 102 18.79 24.55 -27.19
C ARG A 102 18.08 23.37 -26.51
N PRO A 103 18.04 22.17 -27.12
CA PRO A 103 17.34 21.01 -26.55
C PRO A 103 17.77 20.68 -25.13
N VAL A 104 19.08 20.75 -24.85
CA VAL A 104 19.64 20.50 -23.51
C VAL A 104 19.13 21.53 -22.48
N SER A 105 18.97 22.79 -22.87
CA SER A 105 18.44 23.84 -22.00
C SER A 105 16.93 23.67 -21.76
N ALA A 106 16.20 23.21 -22.77
CA ALA A 106 14.78 22.88 -22.66
C ALA A 106 14.55 21.70 -21.70
N GLU A 107 15.33 20.62 -21.86
CA GLU A 107 15.27 19.45 -20.97
C GLU A 107 15.69 19.81 -19.53
N SER A 108 16.73 20.63 -19.36
CA SER A 108 17.13 21.12 -18.04
C SER A 108 16.03 21.93 -17.37
N LEU A 109 15.33 22.80 -18.12
CA LEU A 109 14.17 23.55 -17.61
C LEU A 109 13.02 22.63 -17.21
N GLU A 110 12.70 21.61 -18.03
CA GLU A 110 11.68 20.61 -17.73
C GLU A 110 11.99 19.84 -16.44
N ASN A 111 13.22 19.38 -16.29
CA ASN A 111 13.70 18.70 -15.09
C ASN A 111 13.64 19.62 -13.86
N LEU A 112 13.94 20.91 -14.03
CA LEU A 112 13.87 21.90 -12.97
C LEU A 112 12.43 22.14 -12.51
N VAL A 113 11.48 22.26 -13.44
CA VAL A 113 10.05 22.36 -13.14
C VAL A 113 9.55 21.10 -12.43
N THR A 114 9.93 19.93 -12.95
CA THR A 114 9.56 18.62 -12.40
C THR A 114 10.09 18.42 -10.98
N THR A 115 11.35 18.76 -10.73
CA THR A 115 11.98 18.66 -9.41
C THR A 115 11.41 19.69 -8.43
N SER A 116 11.10 20.90 -8.90
CA SER A 116 10.56 21.98 -8.05
C SER A 116 9.11 21.73 -7.63
N THR A 117 8.32 21.06 -8.47
CA THR A 117 6.90 20.77 -8.21
C THR A 117 6.67 19.48 -7.42
N ALA A 118 7.56 18.49 -7.53
CA ALA A 118 7.50 17.22 -6.82
C ALA A 118 7.22 17.34 -5.30
N PRO A 119 7.93 18.17 -4.50
CA PRO A 119 7.70 18.24 -3.06
C PRO A 119 6.30 18.75 -2.70
N PHE A 120 5.70 19.62 -3.51
CA PHE A 120 4.32 20.08 -3.27
C PHE A 120 3.33 18.93 -3.41
N ILE A 121 3.51 18.09 -4.44
CA ILE A 121 2.60 16.96 -4.69
C ILE A 121 2.77 15.88 -3.62
N SER A 122 4.01 15.51 -3.30
CA SER A 122 4.26 14.46 -2.31
C SER A 122 3.85 14.89 -0.90
N ARG A 123 4.09 16.14 -0.50
CA ARG A 123 3.67 16.66 0.81
C ARG A 123 2.15 16.67 0.96
N GLU A 124 1.43 17.14 -0.07
CA GLU A 124 -0.03 17.16 -0.05
C GLU A 124 -0.62 15.76 -0.09
N THR A 125 -0.02 14.84 -0.84
CA THR A 125 -0.46 13.43 -0.83
C THR A 125 -0.24 12.80 0.55
N ALA A 126 0.92 12.99 1.16
CA ALA A 126 1.24 12.49 2.50
C ALA A 126 0.33 13.09 3.58
N ARG A 127 -0.17 14.32 3.38
CA ARG A 127 -1.15 14.95 4.27
C ARG A 127 -2.58 14.44 4.04
N ALA A 128 -2.96 14.22 2.78
CA ALA A 128 -4.32 13.81 2.39
C ALA A 128 -4.59 12.32 2.63
N ALA A 129 -3.58 11.46 2.49
CA ALA A 129 -3.75 10.02 2.65
C ALA A 129 -4.20 9.58 4.07
N PRO A 130 -3.54 9.99 5.18
CA PRO A 130 -3.96 9.59 6.52
C PRO A 130 -5.25 10.26 6.96
N SER A 131 -5.51 11.51 6.55
CA SER A 131 -6.79 12.18 6.88
C SER A 131 -7.99 11.45 6.28
N ARG A 132 -7.80 10.75 5.16
CA ARG A 132 -8.85 9.91 4.56
C ARG A 132 -9.18 8.65 5.37
N LYS A 133 -8.26 8.15 6.19
CA LYS A 133 -8.50 7.00 7.08
C LYS A 133 -9.36 7.34 8.30
N SER A 134 -9.58 8.64 8.56
CA SER A 134 -10.38 9.06 9.70
C SER A 134 -11.86 8.90 9.37
N PRO A 135 -12.67 8.30 10.28
CA PRO A 135 -14.09 8.15 10.06
C PRO A 135 -14.76 9.52 9.94
N ALA A 136 -15.78 9.61 9.09
CA ALA A 136 -16.60 10.82 8.99
C ALA A 136 -17.38 11.03 10.31
N PRO A 137 -17.52 12.28 10.79
CA PRO A 137 -18.30 12.58 11.97
C PRO A 137 -19.76 12.18 11.75
N GLY A 138 -20.38 11.53 12.76
CA GLY A 138 -21.74 11.01 12.65
C GLY A 138 -21.91 9.80 11.71
N GLY A 139 -20.81 9.21 11.23
CA GLY A 139 -20.83 8.05 10.33
C GLY A 139 -20.83 6.70 11.07
N PHE A 140 -20.62 5.63 10.31
CA PHE A 140 -20.45 4.27 10.83
C PHE A 140 -19.05 3.77 10.50
N LEU A 141 -18.39 3.12 11.45
CA LEU A 141 -17.15 2.38 11.24
C LEU A 141 -17.39 0.92 11.61
N ILE A 142 -17.25 0.04 10.61
CA ILE A 142 -17.45 -1.40 10.78
C ILE A 142 -16.07 -2.06 10.76
N ALA A 143 -15.76 -2.83 11.79
CA ALA A 143 -14.50 -3.55 11.92
C ALA A 143 -14.73 -5.01 12.32
N SER A 144 -13.84 -5.90 11.87
CA SER A 144 -13.83 -7.30 12.31
C SER A 144 -13.01 -7.42 13.59
N ASP A 145 -13.59 -8.01 14.65
CA ASP A 145 -12.84 -8.32 15.88
C ASP A 145 -11.78 -9.41 15.67
N GLU A 146 -11.93 -10.21 14.61
CA GLU A 146 -10.94 -11.22 14.22
C GLU A 146 -9.83 -10.66 13.33
N GLY A 147 -9.90 -9.37 12.96
CA GLY A 147 -8.97 -8.74 12.03
C GLY A 147 -9.11 -9.21 10.58
N SER A 148 -10.22 -9.87 10.23
CA SER A 148 -10.49 -10.28 8.85
C SER A 148 -10.80 -9.05 7.99
N GLU A 149 -10.29 -9.05 6.76
CA GLU A 149 -10.65 -8.05 5.76
C GLU A 149 -12.15 -8.20 5.43
N LEU A 150 -12.91 -7.11 5.55
CA LEU A 150 -14.35 -7.07 5.25
C LEU A 150 -14.63 -6.67 3.79
N VAL A 151 -13.59 -6.36 3.03
CA VAL A 151 -13.68 -5.86 1.66
C VAL A 151 -12.73 -6.68 0.80
N ASP A 152 -13.28 -7.36 -0.21
CA ASP A 152 -12.51 -8.11 -1.20
C ASP A 152 -11.92 -7.15 -2.24
N GLN A 153 -10.93 -6.35 -1.83
CA GLN A 153 -10.21 -5.46 -2.73
C GLN A 153 -8.78 -5.95 -2.92
N ALA A 154 -8.42 -6.22 -4.17
CA ALA A 154 -7.05 -6.54 -4.52
C ALA A 154 -6.13 -5.37 -4.15
N TRP A 155 -5.05 -5.68 -3.42
CA TRP A 155 -4.02 -4.71 -3.11
C TRP A 155 -3.42 -4.16 -4.42
N PRO A 156 -3.20 -2.84 -4.51
CA PRO A 156 -2.57 -2.25 -5.69
C PRO A 156 -1.16 -2.84 -5.89
N SER A 157 -0.80 -3.11 -7.14
CA SER A 157 0.51 -3.70 -7.49
C SER A 157 1.71 -2.82 -7.13
N THR A 158 1.48 -1.51 -7.05
CA THR A 158 2.48 -0.51 -6.71
C THR A 158 1.93 0.33 -5.56
N PRO A 159 2.64 0.45 -4.43
CA PRO A 159 2.16 1.25 -3.32
C PRO A 159 2.22 2.74 -3.67
N LEU A 160 1.36 3.53 -3.03
CA LEU A 160 1.15 4.95 -3.37
C LEU A 160 2.43 5.80 -3.32
N TYR A 161 3.38 5.44 -2.47
CA TYR A 161 4.63 6.19 -2.28
C TYR A 161 5.74 5.81 -3.25
N ASP A 162 5.58 4.72 -4.00
CA ASP A 162 6.54 4.30 -5.02
C ASP A 162 6.23 4.93 -6.39
N TYR A 163 5.07 5.58 -6.52
CA TYR A 163 4.75 6.35 -7.72
C TYR A 163 5.65 7.58 -7.82
N PRO A 164 6.05 7.95 -9.05
CA PRO A 164 6.70 9.22 -9.29
C PRO A 164 5.75 10.35 -8.84
N ALA A 165 6.27 11.41 -8.21
CA ALA A 165 5.47 12.48 -7.60
C ALA A 165 4.43 13.08 -8.56
N GLN A 166 4.71 13.02 -9.86
CA GLN A 166 3.89 13.46 -10.97
C GLN A 166 2.57 12.70 -11.09
N GLU A 167 2.58 11.40 -10.82
CA GLU A 167 1.43 10.49 -10.92
C GLU A 167 0.86 10.14 -9.54
N GLN A 168 1.62 10.41 -8.49
CA GLN A 168 1.25 10.08 -7.12
C GLN A 168 -0.13 10.63 -6.72
N TRP A 169 -0.46 11.88 -7.08
CA TRP A 169 -1.78 12.46 -6.76
C TRP A 169 -2.93 11.82 -7.53
N SER A 170 -2.74 11.53 -8.82
CA SER A 170 -3.78 10.88 -9.63
C SER A 170 -3.99 9.42 -9.21
N ALA A 171 -2.91 8.73 -8.86
CA ALA A 171 -2.97 7.40 -8.24
C ALA A 171 -3.75 7.44 -6.91
N PHE A 172 -3.49 8.44 -6.06
CA PHE A 172 -4.26 8.66 -4.82
C PHE A 172 -5.74 8.91 -5.10
N GLN A 173 -6.08 9.80 -6.05
CA GLN A 173 -7.46 10.08 -6.44
C GLN A 173 -8.17 8.82 -6.95
N ARG A 174 -7.50 8.04 -7.80
CA ARG A 174 -8.04 6.78 -8.33
C ARG A 174 -8.27 5.77 -7.22
N LEU A 175 -7.31 5.57 -6.32
CA LEU A 175 -7.46 4.68 -5.17
C LEU A 175 -8.63 5.11 -4.28
N ALA A 176 -8.73 6.41 -3.98
CA ALA A 176 -9.82 6.95 -3.17
C ALA A 176 -11.19 6.77 -3.84
N GLN A 177 -11.27 6.93 -5.17
CA GLN A 177 -12.49 6.70 -5.92
C GLN A 177 -12.87 5.22 -5.94
N THR A 178 -11.92 4.31 -6.18
CA THR A 178 -12.17 2.88 -6.13
C THR A 178 -12.70 2.50 -4.76
N LEU A 179 -12.03 2.90 -3.67
CA LEU A 179 -12.45 2.60 -2.30
C LEU A 179 -13.85 3.16 -1.94
N MET A 180 -14.26 4.29 -2.53
CA MET A 180 -15.62 4.81 -2.34
C MET A 180 -16.69 4.03 -3.10
N GLN A 181 -16.32 3.39 -4.21
CA GLN A 181 -17.24 2.69 -5.09
C GLN A 181 -17.22 1.17 -4.88
N THR A 182 -16.29 0.63 -4.08
CA THR A 182 -16.23 -0.79 -3.76
C THR A 182 -17.46 -1.18 -2.94
N PRO A 183 -18.37 -2.01 -3.46
CA PRO A 183 -19.42 -2.57 -2.64
C PRO A 183 -18.80 -3.51 -1.62
N PHE A 184 -19.29 -3.48 -0.39
CA PHE A 184 -18.91 -4.44 0.63
C PHE A 184 -20.17 -5.06 1.24
N SER A 185 -20.08 -6.33 1.60
CA SER A 185 -21.09 -7.01 2.40
C SER A 185 -20.42 -7.45 3.68
N ALA A 186 -20.94 -7.00 4.82
CA ALA A 186 -20.43 -7.38 6.13
C ALA A 186 -21.51 -8.20 6.85
N GLU A 187 -21.26 -9.49 7.00
CA GLU A 187 -22.11 -10.41 7.76
C GLU A 187 -21.37 -10.87 9.01
N GLY A 188 -22.02 -10.80 10.16
CA GLY A 188 -21.39 -11.12 11.44
C GLY A 188 -22.33 -10.99 12.61
N ILE A 189 -21.89 -11.52 13.75
CA ILE A 189 -22.51 -11.25 15.04
C ILE A 189 -21.94 -9.94 15.57
N VAL A 190 -22.81 -9.00 15.92
CA VAL A 190 -22.40 -7.74 16.53
C VAL A 190 -21.92 -8.01 17.95
N THR A 191 -20.64 -7.78 18.21
CA THR A 191 -20.00 -8.00 19.52
C THR A 191 -19.98 -6.73 20.37
N SER A 192 -19.76 -5.58 19.73
CA SER A 192 -19.77 -4.29 20.41
C SER A 192 -20.31 -3.19 19.50
N VAL A 193 -21.03 -2.25 20.13
CA VAL A 193 -21.51 -1.03 19.49
C VAL A 193 -21.25 0.12 20.45
N TYR A 194 -20.43 1.08 20.05
CA TYR A 194 -20.21 2.29 20.82
C TYR A 194 -20.14 3.52 19.92
N THR A 195 -20.40 4.69 20.48
CA THR A 195 -20.35 5.96 19.76
C THR A 195 -19.15 6.75 20.26
N ASP A 196 -18.27 7.15 19.35
CA ASP A 196 -17.13 8.01 19.65
C ASP A 196 -17.58 9.47 19.90
N ALA A 197 -16.70 10.29 20.47
CA ALA A 197 -16.92 11.71 20.72
C ALA A 197 -17.30 12.50 19.45
N ASN A 198 -16.91 12.02 18.27
CA ASN A 198 -17.26 12.59 16.96
C ASN A 198 -18.65 12.16 16.45
N GLY A 199 -19.42 11.42 17.25
CA GLY A 199 -20.73 10.88 16.86
C GLY A 199 -20.67 9.66 15.94
N THR A 200 -19.48 9.17 15.61
CA THR A 200 -19.29 7.99 14.77
C THR A 200 -19.64 6.73 15.55
N GLN A 201 -20.49 5.88 14.99
CA GLN A 201 -20.84 4.60 15.59
C GLN A 201 -19.86 3.52 15.13
N HIS A 202 -19.12 2.97 16.09
CA HIS A 202 -18.23 1.84 15.90
C HIS A 202 -19.01 0.54 16.10
N ILE A 203 -19.01 -0.32 15.10
CA ILE A 203 -19.68 -1.63 15.12
C ILE A 203 -18.61 -2.68 14.89
N SER A 204 -18.37 -3.49 15.92
CA SER A 204 -17.52 -4.66 15.82
C SER A 204 -18.34 -5.88 15.39
N LEU A 205 -17.83 -6.61 14.40
CA LEU A 205 -18.41 -7.83 13.89
C LEU A 205 -17.48 -9.02 14.18
N HIS A 206 -18.07 -10.11 14.65
CA HIS A 206 -17.44 -11.42 14.71
C HIS A 206 -17.99 -12.30 13.60
N ARG A 207 -17.15 -13.10 12.95
CA ARG A 207 -17.54 -13.83 11.74
C ARG A 207 -18.54 -14.94 12.11
N ILE A 208 -19.61 -15.05 11.32
CA ILE A 208 -20.50 -16.22 11.43
C ILE A 208 -19.75 -17.43 10.86
N PRO A 209 -19.65 -18.56 11.58
CA PRO A 209 -19.01 -19.74 11.05
C PRO A 209 -19.76 -20.24 9.80
N ASP A 210 -19.07 -20.20 8.67
CA ASP A 210 -19.60 -20.69 7.39
C ASP A 210 -20.09 -22.13 7.52
N LYS A 211 -21.15 -22.50 6.77
CA LYS A 211 -21.73 -23.85 6.78
C LYS A 211 -20.72 -24.97 6.48
N SER A 212 -19.62 -24.64 5.79
CA SER A 212 -18.48 -25.54 5.53
C SER A 212 -17.57 -25.73 6.75
N GLY A 213 -17.49 -24.73 7.64
CA GLY A 213 -16.77 -24.80 8.91
C GLY A 213 -17.35 -25.87 9.83
N TRP A 214 -18.68 -25.97 9.91
CA TRP A 214 -19.37 -27.00 10.68
C TRP A 214 -18.96 -28.42 10.29
N TRP A 215 -18.84 -28.70 8.99
CA TRP A 215 -18.39 -30.01 8.49
C TRP A 215 -16.93 -30.30 8.85
N ARG A 216 -16.06 -29.28 8.80
CA ARG A 216 -14.67 -29.41 9.24
C ARG A 216 -14.58 -29.71 10.72
N TYR A 217 -15.32 -28.99 11.56
CA TYR A 217 -15.35 -29.25 13.00
C TYR A 217 -15.89 -30.65 13.32
N LEU A 218 -16.96 -31.07 12.63
CA LEU A 218 -17.50 -32.42 12.80
C LEU A 218 -16.46 -33.49 12.42
N GLY A 219 -15.76 -33.30 11.30
CA GLY A 219 -14.68 -34.18 10.85
C GLY A 219 -13.51 -34.24 11.83
N THR A 220 -13.02 -33.10 12.32
CA THR A 220 -11.91 -33.07 13.29
C THR A 220 -12.28 -33.72 14.62
N THR A 221 -13.52 -33.54 15.07
CA THR A 221 -14.01 -34.14 16.32
C THR A 221 -14.09 -35.67 16.18
N LEU A 222 -14.58 -36.17 15.05
CA LEU A 222 -14.63 -37.60 14.74
C LEU A 222 -13.21 -38.21 14.68
N LEU A 223 -12.27 -37.54 14.03
CA LEU A 223 -10.88 -37.98 13.94
C LEU A 223 -10.20 -38.01 15.33
N MET A 224 -10.43 -37.00 16.17
CA MET A 224 -9.93 -36.98 17.55
C MET A 224 -10.50 -38.14 18.38
N LEU A 225 -11.79 -38.45 18.22
CA LEU A 225 -12.40 -39.62 18.88
C LEU A 225 -11.75 -40.94 18.42
N ALA A 226 -11.53 -41.11 17.11
CA ALA A 226 -10.85 -42.29 16.58
C ALA A 226 -9.41 -42.43 17.12
N MET A 227 -8.67 -41.32 17.19
CA MET A 227 -7.34 -41.26 17.79
C MET A 227 -7.36 -41.68 19.27
N ILE A 228 -8.31 -41.17 20.06
CA ILE A 228 -8.45 -41.55 21.48
C ILE A 228 -8.76 -43.05 21.62
N VAL A 229 -9.69 -43.59 20.82
CA VAL A 229 -10.05 -45.02 20.84
C VAL A 229 -8.83 -45.89 20.51
N SER A 230 -8.09 -45.54 19.45
CA SER A 230 -6.87 -46.28 19.08
C SER A 230 -5.78 -46.18 20.14
N ALA A 231 -5.60 -45.03 20.78
CA ALA A 231 -4.62 -44.84 21.85
C ALA A 231 -4.97 -45.68 23.08
N VAL A 232 -6.24 -45.70 23.49
CA VAL A 232 -6.71 -46.54 24.61
C VAL A 232 -6.55 -48.02 24.28
N TYR A 233 -6.94 -48.45 23.08
CA TYR A 233 -6.81 -49.84 22.65
C TYR A 233 -5.36 -50.32 22.65
N ASN A 234 -4.45 -49.55 22.04
CA ASN A 234 -3.03 -49.84 22.03
C ASN A 234 -2.42 -49.78 23.43
N GLY A 235 -2.86 -48.84 24.28
CA GLY A 235 -2.44 -48.74 25.68
C GLY A 235 -2.81 -49.99 26.50
N ILE A 236 -4.04 -50.49 26.36
CA ILE A 236 -4.48 -51.73 27.03
C ILE A 236 -3.65 -52.93 26.54
N GLN A 237 -3.42 -53.03 25.23
CA GLN A 237 -2.59 -54.10 24.68
C GLN A 237 -1.14 -54.04 25.19
N ALA A 238 -0.54 -52.85 25.20
CA ALA A 238 0.82 -52.63 25.70
C ALA A 238 0.92 -53.01 27.20
N PHE A 239 -0.07 -52.61 28.00
CA PHE A 239 -0.11 -52.96 29.42
C PHE A 239 -0.24 -54.47 29.65
N ARG A 240 -1.13 -55.14 28.92
CA ARG A 240 -1.25 -56.61 28.98
C ARG A 240 0.04 -57.31 28.57
N ARG A 241 0.72 -56.81 27.53
CA ARG A 241 2.02 -57.34 27.09
C ARG A 241 3.08 -57.15 28.18
N TYR A 242 3.11 -55.99 28.81
CA TYR A 242 4.04 -55.69 29.90
C TYR A 242 3.81 -56.59 31.12
N GLN A 243 2.55 -56.78 31.53
CA GLN A 243 2.20 -57.70 32.62
C GLN A 243 2.65 -59.14 32.31
N ARG A 244 2.33 -59.66 31.12
CA ARG A 244 2.78 -61.00 30.70
C ARG A 244 4.30 -61.13 30.63
N HIS A 245 5.01 -60.07 30.23
CA HIS A 245 6.47 -60.08 30.22
C HIS A 245 7.03 -60.12 31.64
N ARG A 246 6.41 -59.39 32.57
CA ARG A 246 6.81 -59.38 33.98
C ARG A 246 6.56 -60.73 34.66
N THR A 247 5.43 -61.39 34.39
CA THR A 247 5.19 -62.75 34.90
C THR A 247 6.17 -63.76 34.29
N ARG A 248 6.43 -63.69 32.98
CA ARG A 248 7.42 -64.56 32.34
C ARG A 248 8.83 -64.40 32.90
N MET A 249 9.26 -63.17 33.21
CA MET A 249 10.57 -62.95 33.81
C MET A 249 10.65 -63.51 35.24
N ALA A 250 9.57 -63.45 36.01
CA ALA A 250 9.48 -64.08 37.32
C ALA A 250 9.55 -65.62 37.22
N ASP A 251 8.79 -66.22 36.29
CA ASP A 251 8.81 -67.67 36.05
C ASP A 251 10.20 -68.15 35.59
N ILE A 252 10.87 -67.38 34.72
CA ILE A 252 12.24 -67.69 34.25
C ILE A 252 13.22 -67.62 35.43
N GLN A 253 13.11 -66.59 36.27
CA GLN A 253 13.99 -66.45 37.44
C GLN A 253 13.78 -67.62 38.43
N GLU A 254 12.53 -68.01 38.69
CA GLU A 254 12.21 -69.17 39.53
C GLU A 254 12.74 -70.49 38.95
N TYR A 255 12.66 -70.68 37.62
CA TYR A 255 13.21 -71.85 36.95
C TYR A 255 14.74 -71.96 37.12
N TYR A 256 15.47 -70.86 36.91
CA TYR A 256 16.92 -70.85 37.11
C TYR A 256 17.32 -70.97 38.58
N GLU A 257 16.58 -70.38 39.51
CA GLU A 257 16.82 -70.53 40.95
C GLU A 257 16.64 -71.99 41.41
N ASN A 258 15.63 -72.71 40.90
CA ASN A 258 15.45 -74.13 41.16
C ASN A 258 16.53 -75.03 40.53
N CYS A 259 17.14 -74.63 39.39
CA CYS A 259 18.26 -75.37 38.80
C CYS A 259 19.60 -75.11 39.52
N LEU A 260 19.81 -73.91 40.07
CA LEU A 260 21.01 -73.54 40.83
C LEU A 260 20.98 -74.06 42.28
N ASN A 261 19.79 -74.19 42.87
CA ASN A 261 19.56 -74.87 44.13
C ASN A 261 18.41 -75.87 43.96
N PRO A 262 18.69 -77.14 43.59
CA PRO A 262 17.65 -78.15 43.56
C PRO A 262 17.09 -78.24 44.98
N ARG A 263 15.82 -77.84 45.15
CA ARG A 263 15.13 -78.10 46.42
C ARG A 263 15.28 -79.59 46.70
N LEU A 264 15.84 -79.92 47.86
CA LEU A 264 15.84 -81.25 48.47
C LEU A 264 14.39 -81.69 48.67
N THR A 265 13.71 -82.10 47.59
CA THR A 265 12.54 -82.95 47.70
C THR A 265 13.10 -84.32 48.05
N VAL A 266 13.13 -84.59 49.36
CA VAL A 266 13.24 -85.93 49.90
C VAL A 266 12.24 -86.79 49.14
N SER A 267 12.75 -87.76 48.39
CA SER A 267 11.94 -88.83 47.81
C SER A 267 11.29 -89.58 48.97
N PRO A 268 9.95 -89.68 49.06
CA PRO A 268 9.34 -90.66 49.95
C PRO A 268 9.35 -91.99 49.20
N GLU A 269 10.50 -92.68 49.21
CA GLU A 269 10.47 -94.13 49.01
C GLU A 269 10.02 -94.78 50.32
N ASN A 270 9.13 -95.77 50.16
CA ASN A 270 8.64 -96.76 51.13
C ASN A 270 7.30 -96.45 51.81
N LEU A 271 6.22 -96.71 51.08
CA LEU A 271 5.13 -97.50 51.62
C LEU A 271 4.99 -98.78 50.78
N ILE A 272 5.46 -99.87 51.39
CA ILE A 272 5.38 -101.30 51.06
C ILE A 272 6.47 -101.84 50.12
#